data_AF-A0AAJ6VY75-F1
#
_entry.id   AF-A0AAJ6VY75-F1
#
_cell.length_a   1.000
_cell.length_b   1.000
_cell.length_c   1.000
_cell.angle_alpha   90.00
_cell.angle_beta   90.00
_cell.angle_gamma   90.00
#
_symmetry.space_group_name_H-M   'P 1'
#
loop_
_entity.id
_entity.type
_entity.pdbx_description
1 polymer ?
#
loop_
_entity_poly.entity_id
_entity_poly.type
_entity_poly.pdbx_seq_one_letter_code
_entity_poly.pdbx_strand_id
1 'polypeptide(L)'
;MANGSGTAFAAEHQLDQNAKEAEARVAARRKARAEGRAARMKVVESVDEDGRPRNRDVRAASIASVSSRRSSDADSEFGEFSREDLEDQLRKALISIHQMDSDKQAFQYMIETLRDDMEELTENFVQVKRKLTDKTRAFDQLTRDANHLKQDKAYLEHQVKERDRLVGEHGLVLVGEDEGQLQLVSKDMSEVLRGAGEGNLERKLQALNEEKQSLEEEVSRLREDLREERARVHRLEDVSRQAGGRDTQAILDAQREASKAVSDYKYKLKRAEQEITTLTSQNARLDTQLKHYKSQAEESEKAEEELKVEKRKILRELREAQTRIEELETTNAHLQKRMDKLKTARSQILSEAARDTSPPPI
;
A
#
# COMPACT_ATOMS: atom_id res chain seq x y z
N MET A 1 32.10 22.84 18.67
CA MET A 1 31.98 22.59 17.21
C MET A 1 30.50 22.71 16.80
N ALA A 2 29.97 23.94 16.66
CA ALA A 2 28.54 24.17 16.43
C ALA A 2 28.25 25.31 15.44
N ASN A 3 29.10 25.48 14.41
CA ASN A 3 28.94 26.54 13.38
C ASN A 3 28.69 26.00 11.96
N GLY A 4 28.38 24.70 11.79
CA GLY A 4 28.24 24.07 10.47
C GLY A 4 26.82 23.95 9.91
N SER A 5 25.78 24.07 10.76
CA SER A 5 24.40 23.77 10.35
C SER A 5 23.65 24.97 9.76
N GLY A 6 23.98 26.20 10.18
CA GLY A 6 23.30 27.42 9.71
C GLY A 6 23.63 27.81 8.27
N THR A 7 24.84 27.51 7.80
CA THR A 7 25.29 27.82 6.43
C THR A 7 24.75 26.84 5.40
N ALA A 8 24.57 25.57 5.77
CA ALA A 8 23.99 24.53 4.91
C ALA A 8 22.50 24.82 4.63
N PHE A 9 21.73 25.21 5.65
CA PHE A 9 20.31 25.55 5.50
C PHE A 9 20.11 26.82 4.66
N ALA A 10 20.98 27.83 4.82
CA ALA A 10 20.95 29.04 4.01
C ALA A 10 21.27 28.76 2.52
N ALA A 11 22.25 27.88 2.26
CA ALA A 11 22.60 27.47 0.90
C ALA A 11 21.50 26.64 0.22
N GLU A 12 20.85 25.74 0.96
CA GLU A 12 19.74 24.92 0.47
C GLU A 12 18.50 25.76 0.14
N HIS A 13 18.17 26.75 0.99
CA HIS A 13 17.10 27.70 0.73
C HIS A 13 17.38 28.59 -0.48
N GLN A 14 18.63 29.02 -0.69
CA GLN A 14 19.03 29.78 -1.88
C GLN A 14 18.94 28.93 -3.16
N LEU A 15 19.30 27.65 -3.11
CA LEU A 15 19.16 26.73 -4.24
C LEU A 15 17.70 26.49 -4.61
N ASP A 16 16.82 26.35 -3.62
CA ASP A 16 15.38 26.20 -3.84
C ASP A 16 14.74 27.48 -4.42
N GLN A 17 15.15 28.66 -3.94
CA GLN A 17 14.75 29.93 -4.53
C GLN A 17 15.20 30.08 -5.98
N ASN A 18 16.46 29.75 -6.28
CA ASN A 18 17.00 29.79 -7.64
C ASN A 18 16.29 28.79 -8.58
N ALA A 19 15.91 27.62 -8.07
CA ALA A 19 15.15 26.63 -8.83
C ALA A 19 13.74 27.14 -9.17
N LYS A 20 13.05 27.74 -8.19
CA LYS A 20 11.73 28.37 -8.37
C LYS A 20 11.79 29.53 -9.36
N GLU A 21 12.82 30.36 -9.30
CA GLU A 21 13.01 31.46 -10.23
C GLU A 21 13.29 30.97 -11.66
N ALA A 22 14.10 29.92 -11.80
CA ALA A 22 14.36 29.29 -13.11
C ALA A 22 13.09 28.67 -13.71
N GLU A 23 12.27 28.00 -12.90
CA GLU A 23 10.98 27.45 -13.33
C GLU A 23 9.99 28.56 -13.72
N ALA A 24 9.91 29.64 -12.94
CA ALA A 24 9.08 30.79 -13.26
C ALA A 24 9.51 31.48 -14.57
N ARG A 25 10.82 31.58 -14.85
CA ARG A 25 11.33 32.11 -16.12
C ARG A 25 10.95 31.23 -17.32
N VAL A 26 11.04 29.90 -17.18
CA VAL A 26 10.61 28.96 -18.23
C VAL A 26 9.09 29.04 -18.44
N ALA A 27 8.30 29.11 -17.36
CA ALA A 27 6.85 29.25 -17.43
C ALA A 27 6.44 30.58 -18.10
N ALA A 28 7.12 31.68 -17.78
CA ALA A 28 6.90 32.97 -18.42
C ALA A 28 7.23 32.92 -19.92
N ARG A 29 8.33 32.24 -20.31
CA ARG A 29 8.69 32.05 -21.72
C ARG A 29 7.65 31.23 -22.47
N ARG A 30 7.11 30.16 -21.86
CA ARG A 30 6.00 29.37 -22.44
C ARG A 30 4.73 30.20 -22.60
N LYS A 31 4.39 31.01 -21.61
CA LYS A 31 3.23 31.91 -21.66
C LYS A 31 3.37 32.94 -22.78
N ALA A 32 4.53 33.58 -22.91
CA ALA A 32 4.81 34.53 -23.98
C ALA A 32 4.72 33.90 -25.39
N ARG A 33 5.23 32.67 -25.57
CA ARG A 33 5.06 31.92 -26.82
C ARG A 33 3.59 31.60 -27.11
N ALA A 34 2.82 31.19 -26.10
CA ALA A 34 1.39 30.92 -26.24
C ALA A 34 0.59 32.17 -26.62
N GLU A 35 0.88 33.32 -26.00
CA GLU A 35 0.30 34.61 -26.35
C GLU A 35 0.70 35.05 -27.77
N GLY A 36 1.96 34.83 -28.18
CA GLY A 36 2.43 35.07 -29.54
C GLY A 36 1.76 34.20 -30.60
N ARG A 37 1.48 32.93 -30.30
CA ARG A 37 0.67 32.04 -31.17
C ARG A 37 -0.77 32.55 -31.28
N ALA A 38 -1.39 32.94 -30.16
CA ALA A 38 -2.76 33.47 -30.15
C ALA A 38 -2.88 34.79 -30.93
N ALA A 39 -1.90 35.70 -30.80
CA ALA A 39 -1.86 36.95 -31.54
C ALA A 39 -1.72 36.71 -33.06
N ARG A 40 -0.86 35.77 -33.48
CA ARG A 40 -0.70 35.41 -34.90
C ARG A 40 -1.94 34.77 -35.50
N MET A 41 -2.60 33.87 -34.76
CA MET A 41 -3.89 33.30 -35.18
C MET A 41 -4.95 34.38 -35.43
N LYS A 42 -5.03 35.37 -34.54
CA LYS A 42 -5.97 36.49 -34.68
C LYS A 42 -5.69 37.37 -35.90
N VAL A 43 -4.42 37.56 -36.28
CA VAL A 43 -4.06 38.32 -37.49
C VAL A 43 -4.45 37.55 -38.75
N VAL A 44 -4.22 36.24 -38.80
CA VAL A 44 -4.66 35.39 -39.92
C VAL A 44 -6.18 35.44 -40.07
N GLU A 45 -6.93 35.31 -38.98
CA GLU A 45 -8.40 35.40 -38.99
C GLU A 45 -8.92 36.77 -39.45
N SER A 46 -8.22 37.87 -39.11
CA SER A 46 -8.62 39.21 -39.57
C SER A 46 -8.36 39.45 -41.06
N VAL A 47 -7.31 38.86 -41.63
CA VAL A 47 -7.00 38.96 -43.07
C VAL A 47 -8.02 38.18 -43.91
N ASP A 48 -8.63 37.13 -43.35
CA ASP A 48 -9.72 36.39 -43.97
C ASP A 48 -11.08 37.13 -43.95
N GLU A 49 -11.29 38.06 -43.00
CA GLU A 49 -12.54 38.83 -42.83
C GLU A 49 -12.61 40.09 -43.72
N ASP A 50 -11.50 40.79 -43.98
CA ASP A 50 -11.46 42.09 -44.71
C ASP A 50 -11.57 41.97 -46.25
N GLY A 51 -12.29 40.96 -46.75
CA GLY A 51 -12.86 40.96 -48.11
C GLY A 51 -12.15 40.11 -49.15
N ARG A 52 -12.30 38.78 -49.06
CA ARG A 52 -12.21 37.91 -50.25
C ARG A 52 -13.32 36.85 -50.33
N PRO A 53 -13.79 36.53 -51.55
CA PRO A 53 -14.65 35.38 -51.79
C PRO A 53 -13.88 34.08 -51.53
N ARG A 54 -14.58 33.08 -50.99
CA ARG A 54 -14.07 31.73 -50.73
C ARG A 54 -13.59 31.06 -52.03
N ASN A 55 -12.33 31.24 -52.38
CA ASN A 55 -11.68 30.61 -53.54
C ASN A 55 -11.28 29.15 -53.26
N ARG A 56 -12.27 28.30 -52.92
CA ARG A 56 -12.07 26.84 -53.04
C ARG A 56 -11.92 26.43 -54.52
N ASP A 57 -12.43 27.24 -55.44
CA ASP A 57 -12.50 26.94 -56.87
C ASP A 57 -11.28 27.41 -57.68
N VAL A 58 -10.50 28.38 -57.17
CA VAL A 58 -9.31 28.88 -57.90
C VAL A 58 -8.11 27.94 -57.73
N ARG A 59 -8.03 27.18 -56.62
CA ARG A 59 -6.97 26.19 -56.41
C ARG A 59 -7.06 25.01 -57.39
N ALA A 60 -8.25 24.73 -57.95
CA ALA A 60 -8.42 23.75 -59.02
C ALA A 60 -7.98 24.32 -60.38
N ALA A 61 -8.21 25.60 -60.64
CA ALA A 61 -7.84 26.26 -61.89
C ALA A 61 -6.31 26.49 -62.03
N SER A 62 -5.60 26.78 -60.92
CA SER A 62 -4.16 27.09 -60.97
C SER A 62 -3.26 25.87 -61.20
N ILE A 63 -3.73 24.66 -60.89
CA ILE A 63 -2.96 23.42 -61.08
C ILE A 63 -3.13 22.91 -62.53
N ALA A 64 -4.24 23.24 -63.19
CA ALA A 64 -4.49 22.89 -64.59
C ALA A 64 -3.70 23.75 -65.59
N SER A 65 -3.31 24.98 -65.22
CA SER A 65 -2.65 25.93 -66.14
C SER A 65 -1.12 25.87 -66.17
N VAL A 66 -0.47 25.01 -65.35
CA VAL A 66 1.01 24.86 -65.33
C VAL A 66 1.47 23.64 -66.14
N SER A 67 0.61 23.05 -66.96
CA SER A 67 0.99 22.09 -68.01
C SER A 67 0.95 22.76 -69.39
N SER A 68 1.72 23.84 -69.57
CA SER A 68 1.97 24.35 -70.92
C SER A 68 3.15 23.59 -71.53
N ARG A 69 2.77 22.69 -72.42
CA ARG A 69 3.63 21.98 -73.36
C ARG A 69 4.50 22.99 -74.09
N ARG A 70 5.80 22.66 -74.24
CA ARG A 70 6.67 23.16 -75.30
C ARG A 70 5.90 23.11 -76.62
N SER A 71 5.42 24.25 -77.09
CA SER A 71 5.01 24.46 -78.46
C SER A 71 5.95 25.49 -79.04
N SER A 72 6.88 25.01 -79.84
CA SER A 72 7.56 25.79 -80.86
C SER A 72 6.53 26.12 -81.93
N ASP A 73 6.02 27.34 -81.93
CA ASP A 73 5.60 27.99 -83.18
C ASP A 73 5.78 29.50 -83.01
N ALA A 74 6.71 30.01 -83.81
CA ALA A 74 6.90 31.41 -84.03
C ALA A 74 5.92 31.81 -85.14
N ASP A 75 4.84 32.47 -84.79
CA ASP A 75 4.17 33.38 -85.70
C ASP A 75 3.65 34.59 -84.91
N SER A 76 4.10 35.76 -85.35
CA SER A 76 3.80 37.05 -84.75
C SER A 76 2.38 37.45 -85.11
N GLU A 77 1.42 37.14 -84.25
CA GLU A 77 0.14 37.84 -84.22
C GLU A 77 0.21 38.88 -83.11
N PHE A 78 0.76 40.05 -83.45
CA PHE A 78 0.57 41.28 -82.68
C PHE A 78 -0.91 41.67 -82.78
N GLY A 79 -1.76 40.92 -82.09
CA GLY A 79 -3.10 41.39 -81.75
C GLY A 79 -2.91 42.64 -80.90
N GLU A 80 -3.41 43.78 -81.36
CA GLU A 80 -3.52 44.98 -80.54
C GLU A 80 -4.34 44.63 -79.30
N PHE A 81 -3.65 44.29 -78.19
CA PHE A 81 -4.31 44.18 -76.89
C PHE A 81 -5.02 45.51 -76.68
N SER A 82 -6.35 45.48 -76.60
CA SER A 82 -7.07 46.68 -76.28
C SER A 82 -6.59 47.15 -74.92
N ARG A 83 -6.54 48.46 -74.72
CA ARG A 83 -6.14 49.06 -73.43
C ARG A 83 -6.85 48.39 -72.24
N GLU A 84 -8.10 48.02 -72.44
CA GLU A 84 -8.95 47.30 -71.48
C GLU A 84 -8.41 45.90 -71.13
N ASP A 85 -7.89 45.14 -72.10
CA ASP A 85 -7.30 43.81 -71.86
C ASP A 85 -6.01 43.90 -71.01
N LEU A 86 -5.17 44.90 -71.30
CA LEU A 86 -3.96 45.17 -70.52
C LEU A 86 -4.29 45.64 -69.10
N GLU A 87 -5.33 46.47 -68.94
CA GLU A 87 -5.83 46.91 -67.64
C GLU A 87 -6.39 45.74 -66.81
N ASP A 88 -7.13 44.82 -67.42
CA ASP A 88 -7.65 43.63 -66.75
C ASP A 88 -6.56 42.61 -66.41
N GLN A 89 -5.54 42.47 -67.26
CA GLN A 89 -4.38 41.63 -66.98
C GLN A 89 -3.55 42.20 -65.82
N LEU A 90 -3.41 43.52 -65.75
CA LEU A 90 -2.78 44.22 -64.62
C LEU A 90 -3.59 44.02 -63.32
N ARG A 91 -4.92 44.16 -63.36
CA ARG A 91 -5.79 43.89 -62.20
C ARG A 91 -5.65 42.46 -61.69
N LYS A 92 -5.66 41.47 -62.59
CA LYS A 92 -5.45 40.05 -62.25
C LYS A 92 -4.07 39.82 -61.63
N ALA A 93 -3.03 40.44 -62.17
CA ALA A 93 -1.68 40.37 -61.62
C ALA A 93 -1.61 40.98 -60.22
N LEU A 94 -2.22 42.14 -59.98
CA LEU A 94 -2.28 42.78 -58.66
C LEU A 94 -3.03 41.91 -57.64
N ILE A 95 -4.19 41.34 -58.01
CA ILE A 95 -4.95 40.42 -57.14
C ILE A 95 -4.12 39.18 -56.78
N SER A 96 -3.36 38.65 -57.73
CA SER A 96 -2.46 37.51 -57.56
C SER A 96 -1.27 37.84 -56.65
N ILE A 97 -0.63 39.01 -56.83
CA ILE A 97 0.45 39.49 -55.95
C ILE A 97 -0.05 39.60 -54.50
N HIS A 98 -1.21 40.21 -54.30
CA HIS A 98 -1.82 40.29 -52.97
C HIS A 98 -2.16 38.92 -52.38
N GLN A 99 -2.58 37.95 -53.21
CA GLN A 99 -2.80 36.57 -52.74
C GLN A 99 -1.49 35.91 -52.30
N MET A 100 -0.43 36.05 -53.11
CA MET A 100 0.89 35.50 -52.79
C MET A 100 1.48 36.12 -51.52
N ASP A 101 1.27 37.42 -51.29
CA ASP A 101 1.71 38.08 -50.07
C ASP A 101 0.93 37.59 -48.84
N SER A 102 -0.37 37.35 -48.96
CA SER A 102 -1.19 36.75 -47.90
C SER A 102 -0.73 35.33 -47.57
N ASP A 103 -0.54 34.49 -48.59
CA ASP A 103 -0.09 33.11 -48.43
C ASP A 103 1.34 33.08 -47.82
N LYS A 104 2.22 33.99 -48.24
CA LYS A 104 3.57 34.16 -47.67
C LYS A 104 3.51 34.51 -46.19
N GLN A 105 2.62 35.43 -45.78
CA GLN A 105 2.41 35.78 -44.37
C GLN A 105 1.87 34.59 -43.58
N ALA A 106 0.90 33.86 -44.12
CA ALA A 106 0.36 32.66 -43.48
C ALA A 106 1.42 31.56 -43.26
N PHE A 107 2.24 31.29 -44.28
CA PHE A 107 3.36 30.35 -44.15
C PHE A 107 4.42 30.83 -43.17
N GLN A 108 4.71 32.14 -43.13
CA GLN A 108 5.64 32.71 -42.18
C GLN A 108 5.15 32.49 -40.73
N TYR A 109 3.88 32.73 -40.43
CA TYR A 109 3.32 32.44 -39.10
C TYR A 109 3.34 30.96 -38.74
N MET A 110 3.08 30.07 -39.71
CA MET A 110 3.17 28.64 -39.50
C MET A 110 4.60 28.21 -39.15
N ILE A 111 5.60 28.74 -39.86
CA ILE A 111 7.03 28.46 -39.57
C ILE A 111 7.39 28.93 -38.17
N GLU A 112 6.97 30.12 -37.76
CA GLU A 112 7.30 30.63 -36.43
C GLU A 112 6.58 29.86 -35.31
N THR A 113 5.34 29.44 -35.53
CA THR A 113 4.60 28.57 -34.59
C THR A 113 5.32 27.23 -34.40
N LEU A 114 5.74 26.61 -35.52
CA LEU A 114 6.51 25.37 -35.46
C LEU A 114 7.87 25.55 -34.77
N ARG A 115 8.51 26.70 -34.91
CA ARG A 115 9.75 27.02 -34.16
C ARG A 115 9.49 27.08 -32.66
N ASP A 116 8.42 27.76 -32.23
CA ASP A 116 8.05 27.83 -30.81
C ASP A 116 7.77 26.43 -30.24
N ASP A 117 7.06 25.58 -30.99
CA ASP A 117 6.75 24.22 -30.59
C ASP A 117 8.03 23.36 -30.50
N MET A 118 8.97 23.49 -31.45
CA MET A 118 10.28 22.81 -31.38
C MET A 118 11.10 23.25 -30.16
N GLU A 119 11.10 24.54 -29.82
CA GLU A 119 11.78 25.05 -28.62
C GLU A 119 11.15 24.49 -27.34
N GLU A 120 9.81 24.45 -27.27
CA GLU A 120 9.08 23.90 -26.12
C GLU A 120 9.33 22.39 -25.95
N LEU A 121 9.32 21.63 -27.05
CA LEU A 121 9.70 20.21 -27.06
C LEU A 121 11.13 20.00 -26.58
N THR A 122 12.07 20.85 -27.00
CA THR A 122 13.47 20.77 -26.57
C THR A 122 13.63 21.05 -25.08
N GLU A 123 12.96 22.09 -24.56
CA GLU A 123 12.93 22.40 -23.12
C GLU A 123 12.34 21.24 -22.31
N ASN A 124 11.24 20.64 -22.77
CA ASN A 124 10.61 19.49 -22.13
C ASN A 124 11.53 18.26 -22.13
N PHE A 125 12.20 17.98 -23.24
CA PHE A 125 13.15 16.86 -23.33
C PHE A 125 14.30 17.00 -22.33
N VAL A 126 14.90 18.19 -22.23
CA VAL A 126 15.98 18.46 -21.27
C VAL A 126 15.49 18.29 -19.83
N GLN A 127 14.30 18.76 -19.50
CA GLN A 127 13.71 18.60 -18.15
C GLN A 127 13.47 17.12 -17.81
N VAL A 128 12.88 16.35 -18.72
CA VAL A 128 12.63 14.92 -18.50
C VAL A 128 13.96 14.16 -18.34
N LYS A 129 14.96 14.48 -19.17
CA LYS A 129 16.29 13.86 -19.06
C LYS A 129 16.95 14.15 -17.69
N ARG A 130 16.85 15.39 -17.19
CA ARG A 130 17.35 15.74 -15.84
C ARG A 130 16.62 14.98 -14.74
N LYS A 131 15.29 14.93 -14.79
CA LYS A 131 14.47 14.16 -13.82
C LYS A 131 14.85 12.68 -13.83
N LEU A 132 15.10 12.09 -15.01
CA LEU A 132 15.56 10.71 -15.12
C LEU A 132 16.92 10.52 -14.43
N THR A 133 17.91 11.39 -14.70
CA THR A 133 19.23 11.28 -14.06
C THR A 133 19.16 11.42 -12.54
N ASP A 134 18.31 12.31 -12.02
CA ASP A 134 18.13 12.49 -10.57
C ASP A 134 17.47 11.25 -9.94
N LYS A 135 16.48 10.66 -10.61
CA LYS A 135 15.84 9.41 -10.17
C LYS A 135 16.80 8.22 -10.21
N THR A 136 17.66 8.11 -11.22
CA THR A 136 18.70 7.08 -11.28
C THR A 136 19.68 7.20 -10.11
N ARG A 137 20.16 8.42 -9.80
CA ARG A 137 21.06 8.65 -8.65
C ARG A 137 20.40 8.27 -7.33
N ALA A 138 19.13 8.63 -7.13
CA ALA A 138 18.38 8.26 -5.94
C ALA A 138 18.21 6.73 -5.82
N PHE A 139 17.95 6.05 -6.93
CA PHE A 139 17.85 4.59 -6.97
C PHE A 139 19.19 3.92 -6.61
N ASP A 140 20.30 4.41 -7.15
CA ASP A 140 21.64 3.89 -6.84
C ASP A 140 21.96 4.07 -5.34
N GLN A 141 21.59 5.22 -4.76
CA GLN A 141 21.78 5.46 -3.34
C GLN A 141 20.95 4.49 -2.48
N LEU A 142 19.65 4.35 -2.76
CA LEU A 142 18.78 3.41 -2.06
C LEU A 142 19.27 1.97 -2.18
N THR A 143 19.86 1.60 -3.32
CA THR A 143 20.44 0.28 -3.53
C THR A 143 21.65 0.03 -2.63
N ARG A 144 22.53 1.04 -2.44
CA ARG A 144 23.66 0.95 -1.51
C ARG A 144 23.18 0.82 -0.07
N ASP A 145 22.23 1.65 0.34
CA ASP A 145 21.68 1.65 1.69
C ASP A 145 21.00 0.30 2.01
N ALA A 146 20.23 -0.23 1.05
CA ALA A 146 19.61 -1.55 1.18
C ALA A 146 20.64 -2.68 1.29
N ASN A 147 21.75 -2.61 0.56
CA ASN A 147 22.82 -3.60 0.67
C ASN A 147 23.56 -3.52 2.01
N HIS A 148 23.77 -2.30 2.54
CA HIS A 148 24.36 -2.11 3.85
C HIS A 148 23.46 -2.68 4.96
N LEU A 149 22.16 -2.36 4.93
CA LEU A 149 21.18 -2.91 5.87
C LEU A 149 21.08 -4.44 5.81
N LYS A 150 21.24 -5.05 4.62
CA LYS A 150 21.30 -6.51 4.50
C LYS A 150 22.54 -7.11 5.19
N GLN A 151 23.69 -6.46 5.06
CA GLN A 151 24.92 -6.88 5.75
C GLN A 151 24.78 -6.75 7.27
N ASP A 152 24.24 -5.63 7.75
CA ASP A 152 24.01 -5.40 9.18
C ASP A 152 23.01 -6.41 9.75
N LYS A 153 21.92 -6.70 9.02
CA LYS A 153 20.98 -7.75 9.39
C LYS A 153 21.66 -9.11 9.52
N ALA A 154 22.46 -9.52 8.52
CA ALA A 154 23.15 -10.79 8.55
C ALA A 154 24.16 -10.88 9.73
N TYR A 155 24.84 -9.77 10.02
CA TYR A 155 25.74 -9.66 11.17
C TYR A 155 25.00 -9.80 12.50
N LEU A 156 23.88 -9.09 12.70
CA LEU A 156 23.07 -9.17 13.90
C LEU A 156 22.44 -10.56 14.08
N GLU A 157 21.96 -11.18 13.00
CA GLU A 157 21.46 -12.57 13.03
C GLU A 157 22.55 -13.55 13.47
N HIS A 158 23.79 -13.37 12.99
CA HIS A 158 24.92 -14.18 13.43
C HIS A 158 25.24 -13.95 14.92
N GLN A 159 25.26 -12.71 15.39
CA GLN A 159 25.49 -12.40 16.80
C GLN A 159 24.43 -13.02 17.72
N VAL A 160 23.16 -12.97 17.33
CA VAL A 160 22.06 -13.58 18.11
C VAL A 160 22.24 -15.10 18.17
N LYS A 161 22.56 -15.74 17.04
CA LYS A 161 22.83 -17.19 17.00
C LYS A 161 23.98 -17.60 17.90
N GLU A 162 25.09 -16.86 17.87
CA GLU A 162 26.24 -17.12 18.74
C GLU A 162 25.90 -16.90 20.21
N ARG A 163 25.15 -15.86 20.54
CA ARG A 163 24.65 -15.63 21.91
C ARG A 163 23.79 -16.80 22.39
N ASP A 164 22.84 -17.25 21.58
CA ASP A 164 21.92 -18.32 21.94
C ASP A 164 22.67 -19.67 22.06
N ARG A 165 23.71 -19.90 21.22
CA ARG A 165 24.63 -21.04 21.36
C ARG A 165 25.36 -21.01 22.70
N LEU A 166 25.97 -19.89 23.07
CA LEU A 166 26.69 -19.74 24.33
C LEU A 166 25.76 -19.91 25.54
N VAL A 167 24.54 -19.38 25.49
CA VAL A 167 23.50 -19.57 26.52
C VAL A 167 23.23 -21.07 26.72
N GLY A 168 23.04 -21.82 25.62
CA GLY A 168 22.83 -23.27 25.68
C GLY A 168 24.05 -24.06 26.18
N GLU A 169 25.26 -23.73 25.71
CA GLU A 169 26.51 -24.38 26.13
C GLU A 169 26.77 -24.22 27.63
N HIS A 170 26.38 -23.08 28.21
CA HIS A 170 26.48 -22.81 29.65
C HIS A 170 25.30 -23.35 30.47
N GLY A 171 24.37 -24.09 29.86
CA GLY A 171 23.22 -24.69 30.57
C GLY A 171 22.21 -23.65 31.08
N LEU A 172 22.18 -22.48 30.45
CA LEU A 172 21.27 -21.39 30.78
C LEU A 172 20.07 -21.41 29.82
N VAL A 173 18.94 -20.92 30.30
CA VAL A 173 17.67 -20.85 29.56
C VAL A 173 17.06 -19.47 29.79
N LEU A 174 16.49 -18.90 28.74
CA LEU A 174 15.73 -17.66 28.84
C LEU A 174 14.31 -17.97 29.33
N VAL A 175 13.95 -17.40 30.47
CA VAL A 175 12.63 -17.55 31.11
C VAL A 175 11.98 -16.17 31.19
N GLY A 176 10.76 -16.06 30.69
CA GLY A 176 9.95 -14.83 30.68
C GLY A 176 8.72 -15.02 29.79
N GLU A 177 7.61 -14.40 30.16
CA GLU A 177 6.39 -14.32 29.36
C GLU A 177 6.13 -12.85 29.02
N ASP A 178 5.79 -12.62 27.75
CA ASP A 178 5.45 -11.36 27.10
C ASP A 178 6.58 -10.31 26.89
N GLU A 179 6.73 -9.94 25.62
CA GLU A 179 7.30 -8.72 25.03
C GLU A 179 8.24 -7.86 25.89
N GLY A 180 9.40 -8.42 26.28
CA GLY A 180 10.60 -7.60 26.52
C GLY A 180 11.41 -7.86 27.78
N GLN A 181 10.93 -8.70 28.71
CA GLN A 181 11.69 -9.07 29.91
C GLN A 181 12.03 -10.57 29.92
N LEU A 182 13.13 -10.91 29.25
CA LEU A 182 13.71 -12.25 29.31
C LEU A 182 14.80 -12.26 30.39
N GLN A 183 14.71 -13.20 31.32
CA GLN A 183 15.71 -13.42 32.36
C GLN A 183 16.49 -14.69 32.06
N LEU A 184 17.80 -14.64 32.29
CA LEU A 184 18.69 -15.77 32.07
C LEU A 184 18.79 -16.58 33.36
N VAL A 185 18.38 -17.84 33.31
CA VAL A 185 18.25 -18.71 34.47
C VAL A 185 18.90 -20.06 34.18
N SER A 186 19.47 -20.73 35.18
CA SER A 186 19.98 -22.10 35.02
C SER A 186 18.84 -23.06 34.61
N LYS A 187 19.16 -24.08 33.83
CA LYS A 187 18.21 -25.11 33.42
C LYS A 187 17.45 -25.73 34.60
N ASP A 188 18.17 -26.08 35.68
CA ASP A 188 17.56 -26.69 36.87
C ASP A 188 16.55 -25.73 37.53
N MET A 189 16.92 -24.45 37.62
CA MET A 189 16.04 -23.43 38.18
C MET A 189 14.83 -23.15 37.27
N SER A 190 14.99 -23.24 35.94
CA SER A 190 13.87 -23.18 35.01
C SER A 190 12.88 -24.34 35.20
N GLU A 191 13.35 -25.53 35.56
CA GLU A 191 12.48 -26.67 35.85
C GLU A 191 11.68 -26.46 37.15
N VAL A 192 12.33 -25.98 38.20
CA VAL A 192 11.67 -25.63 39.47
C VAL A 192 10.62 -24.52 39.26
N LEU A 193 10.95 -23.49 38.50
CA LEU A 193 10.03 -22.39 38.17
C LEU A 193 8.85 -22.80 37.28
N ARG A 194 8.95 -23.95 36.58
CA ARG A 194 7.81 -24.52 35.84
C ARG A 194 6.80 -25.17 36.79
N GLY A 195 7.27 -25.73 37.91
CA GLY A 195 6.42 -26.31 38.95
C GLY A 195 5.73 -25.27 39.85
N ALA A 196 6.28 -24.05 39.92
CA ALA A 196 5.80 -22.96 40.78
C ALA A 196 4.50 -22.26 40.32
N GLY A 197 3.84 -22.75 39.27
CA GLY A 197 2.61 -22.16 38.71
C GLY A 197 2.85 -21.19 37.54
N GLU A 198 1.81 -20.43 37.18
CA GLU A 198 1.79 -19.47 36.07
C GLU A 198 2.05 -18.03 36.57
N GLY A 199 2.70 -17.19 35.77
CA GLY A 199 2.99 -15.78 36.10
C GLY A 199 4.44 -15.36 35.91
N ASN A 200 4.74 -14.09 36.20
CA ASN A 200 6.10 -13.56 36.10
C ASN A 200 7.05 -14.22 37.12
N LEU A 201 8.36 -14.08 36.93
CA LEU A 201 9.36 -14.69 37.82
C LEU A 201 9.11 -14.32 39.29
N GLU A 202 8.73 -13.08 39.56
CA GLU A 202 8.44 -12.59 40.91
C GLU A 202 7.30 -13.35 41.59
N ARG A 203 6.16 -13.56 40.89
CA ARG A 203 5.04 -14.35 41.42
C ARG A 203 5.42 -15.81 41.65
N LYS A 204 6.18 -16.41 40.74
CA LYS A 204 6.67 -17.79 40.89
C LYS A 204 7.59 -17.95 42.08
N LEU A 205 8.52 -17.01 42.27
CA LEU A 205 9.40 -16.99 43.44
C LEU A 205 8.63 -16.77 44.74
N GLN A 206 7.61 -15.91 44.73
CA GLN A 206 6.74 -15.69 45.87
C GLN A 206 5.96 -16.96 46.23
N ALA A 207 5.35 -17.64 45.25
CA ALA A 207 4.62 -18.89 45.46
C ALA A 207 5.51 -19.99 46.07
N LEU A 208 6.73 -20.17 45.55
CA LEU A 208 7.70 -21.11 46.13
C LEU A 208 8.09 -20.73 47.57
N ASN A 209 8.21 -19.45 47.85
CA ASN A 209 8.53 -18.97 49.21
C ASN A 209 7.36 -19.20 50.18
N GLU A 210 6.12 -18.99 49.74
CA GLU A 210 4.90 -19.29 50.52
C GLU A 210 4.77 -20.80 50.79
N GLU A 211 5.00 -21.65 49.79
CA GLU A 211 5.02 -23.10 49.94
C GLU A 211 6.10 -23.55 50.94
N LYS A 212 7.31 -23.01 50.81
CA LYS A 212 8.40 -23.25 51.76
C LYS A 212 8.01 -22.88 53.18
N GLN A 213 7.41 -21.70 53.40
CA GLN A 213 6.97 -21.26 54.71
C GLN A 213 5.89 -22.19 55.29
N SER A 214 4.90 -22.60 54.48
CA SER A 214 3.87 -23.55 54.89
C SER A 214 4.46 -24.89 55.31
N LEU A 215 5.42 -25.43 54.55
CA LEU A 215 6.10 -26.68 54.88
C LEU A 215 6.97 -26.54 56.15
N GLU A 216 7.64 -25.41 56.35
CA GLU A 216 8.39 -25.12 57.59
C GLU A 216 7.46 -25.08 58.81
N GLU A 217 6.28 -24.47 58.69
CA GLU A 217 5.25 -24.48 59.74
C GLU A 217 4.72 -25.88 60.02
N GLU A 218 4.40 -26.66 58.98
CA GLU A 218 3.92 -28.04 59.12
C GLU A 218 4.96 -28.92 59.81
N VAL A 219 6.24 -28.82 59.41
CA VAL A 219 7.35 -29.52 60.09
C VAL A 219 7.47 -29.09 61.56
N SER A 220 7.25 -27.81 61.87
CA SER A 220 7.28 -27.33 63.26
C SER A 220 6.13 -27.92 64.08
N ARG A 221 4.91 -27.92 63.54
CA ARG A 221 3.73 -28.52 64.19
C ARG A 221 3.92 -30.01 64.41
N LEU A 222 4.32 -30.75 63.38
CA LEU A 222 4.59 -32.19 63.49
C LEU A 222 5.68 -32.52 64.51
N ARG A 223 6.68 -31.66 64.66
CA ARG A 223 7.71 -31.80 65.70
C ARG A 223 7.16 -31.55 67.11
N GLU A 224 6.19 -30.65 67.26
CA GLU A 224 5.50 -30.40 68.52
C GLU A 224 4.56 -31.55 68.87
N ASP A 225 3.72 -31.99 67.94
CA ASP A 225 2.85 -33.16 68.08
C ASP A 225 3.66 -34.41 68.47
N LEU A 226 4.81 -34.64 67.82
CA LEU A 226 5.69 -35.76 68.16
C LEU A 226 6.28 -35.64 69.58
N ARG A 227 6.59 -34.42 70.05
CA ARG A 227 7.04 -34.21 71.43
C ARG A 227 5.90 -34.46 72.42
N GLU A 228 4.71 -33.95 72.14
CA GLU A 228 3.54 -34.15 72.98
C GLU A 228 3.18 -35.63 73.08
N GLU A 229 3.20 -36.35 71.97
CA GLU A 229 2.85 -37.76 71.94
C GLU A 229 3.92 -38.62 72.64
N ARG A 230 5.21 -38.29 72.50
CA ARG A 230 6.27 -38.92 73.31
C ARG A 230 6.06 -38.67 74.81
N ALA A 231 5.68 -37.46 75.20
CA ALA A 231 5.37 -37.13 76.59
C ALA A 231 4.09 -37.84 77.08
N ARG A 232 3.10 -38.01 76.21
CA ARG A 232 1.86 -38.75 76.49
C ARG A 232 2.15 -40.25 76.68
N VAL A 233 2.94 -40.85 75.81
CA VAL A 233 3.39 -42.24 75.93
C VAL A 233 4.15 -42.44 77.24
N HIS A 234 5.08 -41.55 77.59
CA HIS A 234 5.78 -41.62 78.88
C HIS A 234 4.81 -41.56 80.07
N ARG A 235 3.83 -40.64 80.06
CA ARG A 235 2.80 -40.56 81.12
C ARG A 235 1.93 -41.81 81.18
N LEU A 236 1.58 -42.39 80.03
CA LEU A 236 0.79 -43.63 79.95
C LEU A 236 1.59 -44.86 80.39
N GLU A 237 2.90 -44.90 80.13
CA GLU A 237 3.81 -45.92 80.65
C GLU A 237 3.93 -45.83 82.18
N ASP A 238 3.97 -44.62 82.74
CA ASP A 238 3.96 -44.38 84.20
C ASP A 238 2.62 -44.81 84.83
N VAL A 239 1.49 -44.49 84.19
CA VAL A 239 0.15 -44.90 84.64
C VAL A 239 -0.06 -46.41 84.47
N SER A 240 0.46 -47.03 83.41
CA SER A 240 0.39 -48.49 83.18
C SER A 240 1.23 -49.27 84.19
N ARG A 241 2.32 -48.68 84.71
CA ARG A 241 3.10 -49.22 85.83
C ARG A 241 2.39 -49.09 87.18
N GLN A 242 1.49 -48.11 87.35
CA GLN A 242 0.73 -47.87 88.59
C GLN A 242 -0.67 -48.50 88.62
N ALA A 243 -1.33 -48.65 87.47
CA ALA A 243 -2.67 -49.20 87.35
C ALA A 243 -2.61 -50.69 87.02
N GLY A 244 -2.43 -51.49 88.06
CA GLY A 244 -2.76 -52.91 88.00
C GLY A 244 -4.23 -53.11 87.61
N GLY A 245 -4.47 -53.42 86.34
CA GLY A 245 -5.62 -54.18 85.85
C GLY A 245 -7.02 -53.71 86.24
N ARG A 246 -7.34 -52.41 86.14
CA ARG A 246 -8.69 -51.91 86.41
C ARG A 246 -9.12 -50.84 85.41
N ASP A 247 -9.70 -51.29 84.30
CA ASP A 247 -10.93 -50.74 83.67
C ASP A 247 -11.13 -51.33 82.28
N THR A 248 -11.53 -52.60 82.26
CA THR A 248 -12.00 -53.27 81.04
C THR A 248 -13.22 -52.56 80.43
N GLN A 249 -14.00 -51.82 81.23
CA GLN A 249 -15.22 -51.14 80.77
C GLN A 249 -14.93 -49.83 80.01
N ALA A 250 -14.02 -48.99 80.48
CA ALA A 250 -13.64 -47.74 79.80
C ALA A 250 -12.98 -48.02 78.44
N ILE A 251 -12.20 -49.10 78.35
CA ILE A 251 -11.60 -49.58 77.10
C ILE A 251 -12.69 -50.00 76.10
N LEU A 252 -13.73 -50.72 76.56
CA LEU A 252 -14.84 -51.14 75.71
C LEU A 252 -15.68 -49.96 75.21
N ASP A 253 -15.92 -48.95 76.04
CA ASP A 253 -16.67 -47.76 75.64
C ASP A 253 -15.87 -46.87 74.68
N ALA A 254 -14.56 -46.70 74.89
CA ALA A 254 -13.66 -46.05 73.93
C ALA A 254 -13.61 -46.81 72.59
N GLN A 255 -13.62 -48.14 72.63
CA GLN A 255 -13.65 -48.98 71.43
C GLN A 255 -14.99 -48.81 70.67
N ARG A 256 -16.12 -48.67 71.37
CA ARG A 256 -17.43 -48.39 70.74
C ARG A 256 -17.47 -47.01 70.11
N GLU A 257 -16.94 -45.99 70.76
CA GLU A 257 -16.91 -44.62 70.24
C GLU A 257 -15.98 -44.49 69.03
N ALA A 258 -14.80 -45.12 69.08
CA ALA A 258 -13.93 -45.27 67.92
C ALA A 258 -14.63 -46.01 66.76
N SER A 259 -15.38 -47.08 67.05
CA SER A 259 -16.15 -47.81 66.02
C SER A 259 -17.22 -46.92 65.37
N LYS A 260 -17.88 -46.06 66.15
CA LYS A 260 -18.86 -45.10 65.64
C LYS A 260 -18.20 -44.04 64.75
N ALA A 261 -17.10 -43.43 65.19
CA ALA A 261 -16.35 -42.47 64.39
C ALA A 261 -15.86 -43.07 63.06
N VAL A 262 -15.38 -44.32 63.08
CA VAL A 262 -14.99 -45.06 61.87
C VAL A 262 -16.19 -45.24 60.91
N SER A 263 -17.39 -45.50 61.43
CA SER A 263 -18.60 -45.63 60.60
C SER A 263 -19.00 -44.29 59.95
N ASP A 264 -18.91 -43.18 60.68
CA ASP A 264 -19.21 -41.84 60.16
C ASP A 264 -18.21 -41.41 59.08
N TYR A 265 -16.92 -41.68 59.28
CA TYR A 265 -15.89 -41.40 58.26
C TYR A 265 -16.05 -42.30 57.03
N LYS A 266 -16.43 -43.58 57.19
CA LYS A 266 -16.78 -44.45 56.05
C LYS A 266 -17.95 -43.90 55.25
N TYR A 267 -18.96 -43.33 55.90
CA TYR A 267 -20.10 -42.73 55.21
C TYR A 267 -19.70 -41.46 54.44
N LYS A 268 -18.92 -40.57 55.08
CA LYS A 268 -18.39 -39.35 54.43
C LYS A 268 -17.50 -39.69 53.23
N LEU A 269 -16.63 -40.70 53.36
CA LEU A 269 -15.79 -41.20 52.28
C LEU A 269 -16.63 -41.67 51.09
N LYS A 270 -17.64 -42.52 51.33
CA LYS A 270 -18.54 -42.98 50.26
C LYS A 270 -19.27 -41.86 49.55
N ARG A 271 -19.67 -40.82 50.29
CA ARG A 271 -20.32 -39.63 49.70
C ARG A 271 -19.36 -38.84 48.83
N ALA A 272 -18.12 -38.63 49.28
CA ALA A 272 -17.08 -37.98 48.49
C ALA A 272 -16.71 -38.80 47.24
N GLU A 273 -16.63 -40.13 47.34
CA GLU A 273 -16.40 -41.01 46.19
C GLU A 273 -17.52 -40.90 45.14
N GLN A 274 -18.78 -40.81 45.57
CA GLN A 274 -19.92 -40.57 44.67
C GLN A 274 -19.84 -39.18 44.00
N GLU A 275 -19.41 -38.16 44.73
CA GLU A 275 -19.24 -36.82 44.17
C GLU A 275 -18.11 -36.78 43.13
N ILE A 276 -16.97 -37.44 43.40
CA ILE A 276 -15.86 -37.58 42.47
C ILE A 276 -16.33 -38.25 41.17
N THR A 277 -17.09 -39.34 41.25
CA THR A 277 -17.60 -40.01 40.04
C THR A 277 -18.54 -39.12 39.23
N THR A 278 -19.36 -38.31 39.91
CA THR A 278 -20.26 -37.35 39.27
C THR A 278 -19.48 -36.24 38.56
N LEU A 279 -18.54 -35.60 39.24
CA LEU A 279 -17.69 -34.55 38.67
C LEU A 279 -16.82 -35.06 37.52
N THR A 280 -16.30 -36.29 37.63
CA THR A 280 -15.54 -36.93 36.55
C THR A 280 -16.40 -37.09 35.29
N SER A 281 -17.66 -37.51 35.45
CA SER A 281 -18.59 -37.62 34.33
C SER A 281 -18.94 -36.26 33.70
N GLN A 282 -19.02 -35.20 34.51
CA GLN A 282 -19.26 -33.83 34.04
C GLN A 282 -18.04 -33.29 33.28
N ASN A 283 -16.83 -33.45 33.83
CA ASN A 283 -15.59 -33.07 33.15
C ASN A 283 -15.45 -33.75 31.80
N ALA A 284 -15.72 -35.06 31.70
CA ALA A 284 -15.66 -35.79 30.43
C ALA A 284 -16.63 -35.23 29.37
N ARG A 285 -17.82 -34.77 29.79
CA ARG A 285 -18.80 -34.13 28.90
C ARG A 285 -18.32 -32.75 28.45
N LEU A 286 -17.82 -31.94 29.40
CA LEU A 286 -17.27 -30.62 29.10
C LEU A 286 -16.06 -30.71 28.17
N ASP A 287 -15.16 -31.67 28.38
CA ASP A 287 -14.02 -31.92 27.49
C ASP A 287 -14.46 -32.27 26.08
N THR A 288 -15.54 -33.05 25.95
CA THR A 288 -16.10 -33.40 24.64
C THR A 288 -16.70 -32.16 23.95
N GLN A 289 -17.42 -31.32 24.70
CA GLN A 289 -17.97 -30.06 24.19
C GLN A 289 -16.86 -29.09 23.77
N LEU A 290 -15.81 -28.93 24.59
CA LEU A 290 -14.66 -28.08 24.29
C LEU A 290 -13.94 -28.54 23.02
N LYS A 291 -13.74 -29.85 22.84
CA LYS A 291 -13.17 -30.41 21.60
C LYS A 291 -14.04 -30.07 20.39
N HIS A 292 -15.36 -30.18 20.52
CA HIS A 292 -16.27 -29.85 19.42
C HIS A 292 -16.25 -28.36 19.08
N TYR A 293 -16.34 -27.47 20.07
CA TYR A 293 -16.26 -26.02 19.86
C TYR A 293 -14.91 -25.60 19.29
N LYS A 294 -13.82 -26.23 19.71
CA LYS A 294 -12.49 -25.98 19.15
C LYS A 294 -12.43 -26.36 17.66
N SER A 295 -12.91 -27.56 17.29
CA SER A 295 -12.98 -27.97 15.88
C SER A 295 -13.85 -27.02 15.06
N GLN A 296 -15.00 -26.62 15.60
CA GLN A 296 -15.91 -25.68 14.94
C GLN A 296 -15.26 -24.29 14.74
N ALA A 297 -14.50 -23.82 15.72
CA ALA A 297 -13.75 -22.57 15.61
C ALA A 297 -12.65 -22.66 14.53
N GLU A 298 -11.88 -23.76 14.51
CA GLU A 298 -10.85 -24.00 13.49
C GLU A 298 -11.45 -24.11 12.07
N GLU A 299 -12.62 -24.73 11.92
CA GLU A 299 -13.36 -24.78 10.65
C GLU A 299 -13.84 -23.39 10.20
N SER A 300 -14.37 -22.59 11.14
CA SER A 300 -14.80 -21.22 10.88
C SER A 300 -13.63 -20.31 10.48
N GLU A 301 -12.47 -20.46 11.12
CA GLU A 301 -11.27 -19.68 10.81
C GLU A 301 -10.78 -19.98 9.38
N LYS A 302 -10.73 -21.27 9.01
CA LYS A 302 -10.39 -21.70 7.64
C LYS A 302 -11.36 -21.10 6.61
N ALA A 303 -12.66 -21.14 6.88
CA ALA A 303 -13.66 -20.55 6.00
C ALA A 303 -13.48 -19.03 5.85
N GLU A 304 -13.11 -18.32 6.92
CA GLU A 304 -12.82 -16.89 6.86
C GLU A 304 -11.57 -16.58 6.01
N GLU A 305 -10.52 -17.40 6.12
CA GLU A 305 -9.31 -17.25 5.29
C GLU A 305 -9.61 -17.47 3.81
N GLU A 306 -10.41 -18.48 3.47
CA GLU A 306 -10.85 -18.73 2.09
C GLU A 306 -11.64 -17.53 1.53
N LEU A 307 -12.60 -17.01 2.29
CA LEU A 307 -13.36 -15.81 1.90
C LEU A 307 -12.47 -14.57 1.75
N LYS A 308 -11.43 -14.42 2.57
CA LYS A 308 -10.43 -13.33 2.41
C LYS A 308 -9.67 -13.47 1.10
N VAL A 309 -9.30 -14.69 0.71
CA VAL A 309 -8.62 -14.97 -0.57
C VAL A 309 -9.56 -14.69 -1.74
N GLU A 310 -10.81 -15.17 -1.69
CA GLU A 310 -11.81 -14.90 -2.74
C GLU A 310 -12.10 -13.41 -2.89
N LYS A 311 -12.27 -12.69 -1.78
CA LYS A 311 -12.44 -11.22 -1.80
C LYS A 311 -11.29 -10.53 -2.51
N ARG A 312 -10.05 -10.93 -2.24
CA ARG A 312 -8.86 -10.36 -2.92
C ARG A 312 -8.87 -10.67 -4.41
N LYS A 313 -9.29 -11.86 -4.81
CA LYS A 313 -9.41 -12.27 -6.21
C LYS A 313 -10.48 -11.44 -6.94
N ILE A 314 -11.69 -11.35 -6.39
CA ILE A 314 -12.78 -10.56 -6.96
C ILE A 314 -12.41 -9.07 -7.06
N LEU A 315 -11.71 -8.52 -6.07
CA LEU A 315 -11.24 -7.12 -6.14
C LEU A 315 -10.22 -6.89 -7.26
N ARG A 316 -9.40 -7.88 -7.62
CA ARG A 316 -8.49 -7.79 -8.78
C ARG A 316 -9.28 -7.85 -10.08
N GLU A 317 -10.19 -8.82 -10.20
CA GLU A 317 -11.07 -8.97 -11.38
C GLU A 317 -11.93 -7.71 -11.60
N LEU A 318 -12.44 -7.09 -10.52
CA LEU A 318 -13.18 -5.83 -10.59
C LEU A 318 -12.31 -4.70 -11.15
N ARG A 319 -11.07 -4.56 -10.68
CA ARG A 319 -10.16 -3.52 -11.18
C ARG A 319 -9.80 -3.75 -12.65
N GLU A 320 -9.56 -5.00 -13.05
CA GLU A 320 -9.30 -5.35 -14.44
C GLU A 320 -10.50 -5.03 -15.34
N ALA A 321 -11.71 -5.36 -14.89
CA ALA A 321 -12.95 -5.02 -15.59
C ALA A 321 -13.16 -3.50 -15.68
N GLN A 322 -12.85 -2.74 -14.62
CA GLN A 322 -12.90 -1.27 -14.62
C GLN A 322 -11.94 -0.67 -15.64
N THR A 323 -10.68 -1.08 -15.64
CA THR A 323 -9.70 -0.66 -16.66
C THR A 323 -10.20 -0.98 -18.07
N ARG A 324 -10.82 -2.16 -18.26
CA ARG A 324 -11.38 -2.54 -19.56
C ARG A 324 -12.55 -1.65 -19.99
N ILE A 325 -13.40 -1.23 -19.05
CA ILE A 325 -14.49 -0.28 -19.31
C ILE A 325 -13.90 1.06 -19.74
N GLU A 326 -12.90 1.59 -19.04
CA GLU A 326 -12.25 2.87 -19.39
C GLU A 326 -11.62 2.83 -20.81
N GLU A 327 -10.96 1.72 -21.18
CA GLU A 327 -10.45 1.50 -22.55
C GLU A 327 -11.58 1.47 -23.59
N LEU A 328 -12.70 0.82 -23.28
CA LEU A 328 -13.85 0.77 -24.19
C LEU A 328 -14.55 2.13 -24.30
N GLU A 329 -14.66 2.89 -23.22
CA GLU A 329 -15.23 4.24 -23.22
C GLU A 329 -14.40 5.21 -24.05
N THR A 330 -13.08 5.17 -23.91
CA THR A 330 -12.16 6.00 -24.72
C THR A 330 -12.24 5.65 -26.20
N THR A 331 -12.20 4.36 -26.54
CA THR A 331 -12.34 3.91 -27.94
C THR A 331 -13.71 4.26 -28.53
N ASN A 332 -14.79 4.11 -27.76
CA ASN A 332 -16.13 4.49 -28.18
C ASN A 332 -16.24 6.02 -28.40
N ALA A 333 -15.68 6.83 -27.51
CA ALA A 333 -15.61 8.29 -27.70
C ALA A 333 -14.86 8.68 -28.99
N HIS A 334 -13.80 7.96 -29.35
CA HIS A 334 -13.09 8.17 -30.62
C HIS A 334 -13.94 7.79 -31.83
N LEU A 335 -14.66 6.66 -31.78
CA LEU A 335 -15.56 6.22 -32.84
C LEU A 335 -16.74 7.18 -33.02
N GLN A 336 -17.33 7.66 -31.92
CA GLN A 336 -18.40 8.64 -31.95
C GLN A 336 -17.96 9.93 -32.66
N LYS A 337 -16.78 10.46 -32.33
CA LYS A 337 -16.21 11.63 -33.02
C LYS A 337 -15.99 11.39 -34.53
N ARG A 338 -15.58 10.18 -34.94
CA ARG A 338 -15.44 9.83 -36.37
C ARG A 338 -16.79 9.76 -37.06
N MET A 339 -17.78 9.15 -36.41
CA MET A 339 -19.17 9.09 -36.87
C MET A 339 -19.75 10.49 -37.08
N ASP A 340 -19.56 11.41 -36.13
CA ASP A 340 -20.09 12.77 -36.24
C ASP A 340 -19.43 13.54 -37.41
N LYS A 341 -18.12 13.38 -37.60
CA LYS A 341 -17.44 13.91 -38.80
C LYS A 341 -18.04 13.37 -40.09
N LEU A 342 -18.30 12.05 -40.19
CA LEU A 342 -18.92 11.46 -41.37
C LEU A 342 -20.36 11.95 -41.59
N LYS A 343 -21.15 12.13 -40.52
CA LYS A 343 -22.49 12.70 -40.61
C LYS A 343 -22.46 14.14 -41.12
N THR A 344 -21.56 14.97 -40.60
CA THR A 344 -21.41 16.36 -41.08
C THR A 344 -20.99 16.41 -42.55
N ALA A 345 -20.02 15.59 -42.97
CA ALA A 345 -19.61 15.48 -44.36
C ALA A 345 -20.76 15.04 -45.27
N ARG A 346 -21.53 14.02 -44.87
CA ARG A 346 -22.72 13.58 -45.59
C ARG A 346 -23.77 14.70 -45.71
N SER A 347 -24.03 15.43 -44.63
CA SER A 347 -24.97 16.54 -44.64
C SER A 347 -24.52 17.68 -45.56
N GLN A 348 -23.22 17.97 -45.59
CA GLN A 348 -22.64 18.97 -46.51
C GLN A 348 -22.84 18.56 -47.97
N ILE A 349 -22.49 17.31 -48.33
CA ILE A 349 -22.68 16.76 -49.68
C ILE A 349 -24.16 16.81 -50.09
N LEU A 350 -25.07 16.42 -49.20
CA LEU A 350 -26.51 16.50 -49.47
C LEU A 350 -26.99 17.94 -49.67
N SER A 351 -26.45 18.90 -48.90
CA SER A 351 -26.80 20.32 -49.06
C SER A 351 -26.25 20.93 -50.35
N GLU A 352 -25.06 20.51 -50.80
CA GLU A 352 -24.47 20.91 -52.08
C GLU A 352 -25.31 20.33 -53.24
N ALA A 353 -25.64 19.04 -53.20
CA ALA A 353 -26.50 18.42 -54.20
C ALA A 353 -27.92 19.06 -54.28
N ALA A 354 -28.46 19.51 -53.15
CA ALA A 354 -29.74 20.23 -53.11
C ALA A 354 -29.64 21.65 -53.70
N ARG A 355 -28.48 22.31 -53.60
CA ARG A 355 -28.24 23.62 -54.23
C ARG A 355 -28.07 23.49 -55.74
N ASP A 356 -27.38 22.46 -56.20
CA ASP A 356 -27.17 22.18 -57.63
C ASP A 356 -28.46 21.77 -58.37
N THR A 357 -29.49 21.34 -57.63
CA THR A 357 -30.80 20.94 -58.18
C THR A 357 -31.88 22.04 -58.09
N SER A 358 -31.58 23.19 -57.51
CA SER A 358 -32.51 24.33 -57.47
C SER A 358 -32.51 25.06 -58.82
N PRO A 359 -33.67 25.24 -59.48
CA PRO A 359 -33.73 25.95 -60.75
C PRO A 359 -33.34 27.43 -60.58
N PRO A 360 -32.72 28.05 -61.61
CA PRO A 360 -32.28 29.44 -61.52
C PRO A 360 -33.49 30.37 -61.31
N PRO A 361 -33.34 31.44 -60.52
CA PRO A 361 -34.41 32.39 -60.29
C PRO A 361 -34.80 33.07 -61.62
N ILE A 362 -36.12 33.14 -61.84
CA ILE A 362 -36.77 33.71 -63.04
C ILE A 362 -36.55 35.22 -63.12
#